data_AF-A0A8J3Z6K4-F1
#
_entry.id   AF-A0A8J3Z6K4-F1
#
_cell.length_a   1.000
_cell.length_b   1.000
_cell.length_c   1.000
_cell.angle_alpha   90.00
_cell.angle_beta   90.00
_cell.angle_gamma   90.00
#
_symmetry.space_group_name_H-M   'P 1'
#
loop_
_entity.id
_entity.type
_entity.pdbx_description
1 polymer ?
#
loop_
_entity_poly.entity_id
_entity_poly.type
_entity_poly.pdbx_seq_one_letter_code
_entity_poly.pdbx_strand_id
1 'polypeptide(L)' 'MTKHEDAWSGTVVKKSRALLDGSNLYRRLTIRLDDGTKIEVKVDRDLWKSVEVGERLVKQEGAKPRRG' A
#
# COMPACT_ATOMS: atom_id res chain seq x y z
N MET A 1 12.21 1.52 -9.50
CA MET A 1 10.93 1.77 -8.80
C MET A 1 9.94 0.73 -9.28
N THR A 2 9.63 -0.27 -8.48
CA THR A 2 8.68 -1.34 -8.85
C THR A 2 7.29 -0.73 -8.96
N LYS A 3 6.85 -0.43 -10.18
CA LYS A 3 5.46 -0.13 -10.50
C LYS A 3 4.70 -1.44 -10.39
N HIS A 4 4.12 -1.72 -9.22
CA HIS A 4 3.17 -2.82 -9.06
C HIS A 4 1.83 -2.40 -9.69
N GLU A 5 1.79 -2.32 -11.03
CA GLU A 5 0.56 -2.12 -11.78
C GLU A 5 -0.31 -3.40 -11.79
N ASP A 6 0.28 -4.54 -11.40
CA ASP A 6 -0.35 -5.83 -11.23
C ASP A 6 -1.46 -5.85 -10.17
N ALA A 7 -2.37 -6.81 -10.32
CA ALA A 7 -3.39 -7.12 -9.33
C ALA A 7 -2.79 -7.86 -8.14
N TRP A 8 -3.21 -7.51 -6.92
CA TRP A 8 -2.76 -8.19 -5.70
C TRP A 8 -3.80 -8.08 -4.58
N SER A 9 -3.73 -9.01 -3.64
CA SER A 9 -4.43 -8.95 -2.36
C SER A 9 -3.45 -9.22 -1.22
N GLY A 10 -3.68 -8.60 -0.08
CA GLY A 10 -2.86 -8.84 1.10
C GLY A 10 -3.26 -8.00 2.30
N THR A 11 -2.55 -8.19 3.39
CA THR A 11 -2.81 -7.54 4.68
C THR A 11 -1.81 -6.43 4.95
N VAL A 12 -2.28 -5.29 5.44
CA VAL A 12 -1.42 -4.20 5.90
C VAL A 12 -0.64 -4.68 7.13
N VAL A 13 0.69 -4.69 7.04
CA VAL A 13 1.56 -5.07 8.17
C VAL A 13 2.32 -3.88 8.74
N LYS A 14 2.43 -2.77 8.00
CA LYS A 14 3.09 -1.55 8.47
C LYS A 14 2.60 -0.31 7.73
N LYS A 15 2.57 0.81 8.47
CA LYS A 15 2.38 2.16 7.97
C LYS A 15 3.68 2.95 8.13
N SER A 16 4.33 3.37 7.04
CA SER A 16 5.42 4.36 7.02
C SER A 16 5.07 5.67 6.28
N ARG A 17 5.66 6.76 6.77
CA ARG A 17 5.66 8.08 6.13
C ARG A 17 7.11 8.39 5.75
N ALA A 18 7.38 8.67 4.48
CA ALA A 18 8.75 8.90 4.00
C ALA A 18 8.82 10.14 3.09
N LEU A 19 9.85 10.95 3.30
CA LEU A 19 10.28 11.98 2.36
C LEU A 19 11.19 11.30 1.35
N LEU A 20 10.84 11.28 0.06
CA LEU A 20 11.78 10.77 -0.96
C LEU A 20 12.77 11.82 -1.43
N ASP A 21 12.38 13.09 -1.35
CA ASP A 21 13.01 14.23 -2.00
C ASP A 21 13.06 15.47 -1.08
N GLY A 22 12.86 15.29 0.23
CA GLY A 22 12.82 16.37 1.22
C GLY A 22 11.60 17.31 1.10
N SER A 23 10.75 17.13 0.08
CA SER A 23 9.74 18.12 -0.31
C SER A 23 8.32 17.54 -0.28
N ASN A 24 8.15 16.24 -0.55
CA ASN A 24 6.84 15.58 -0.47
C ASN A 24 6.84 14.35 0.42
N LEU A 25 5.92 14.37 1.39
CA LEU A 25 5.77 13.33 2.36
C LEU A 25 4.82 12.24 1.84
N TYR A 26 5.40 11.16 1.32
CA TYR A 26 4.67 10.02 0.81
C TYR A 26 4.12 9.15 1.94
N ARG A 27 2.97 8.53 1.67
CA ARG A 27 2.30 7.56 2.53
C ARG A 27 2.46 6.18 1.91
N ARG A 28 3.10 5.26 2.65
CA ARG A 28 3.54 3.95 2.14
C ARG A 28 3.07 2.81 3.04
N LEU A 29 2.29 1.89 2.49
CA LEU A 29 1.84 0.71 3.22
C LEU A 29 2.76 -0.45 2.87
N THR A 30 3.24 -1.16 3.88
CA THR A 30 3.80 -2.48 3.66
C THR A 30 2.67 -3.49 3.72
N ILE A 31 2.47 -4.23 2.64
CA ILE A 31 1.45 -5.26 2.50
C ILE A 31 2.13 -6.61 2.49
N ARG A 32 1.65 -7.55 3.32
CA ARG A 32 1.98 -8.97 3.18
C ARG A 32 0.94 -9.61 2.28
N LEU A 33 1.35 -10.04 1.11
CA LEU A 33 0.53 -10.77 0.14
C LEU A 33 0.15 -12.16 0.67
N ASP A 34 -0.85 -12.78 0.05
CA ASP A 34 -1.32 -14.11 0.44
C ASP A 34 -0.24 -15.20 0.25
N ASP A 35 0.71 -15.02 -0.66
CA ASP A 35 1.89 -15.90 -0.83
C ASP A 35 2.99 -15.67 0.22
N GLY A 36 2.79 -14.71 1.14
CA GLY A 36 3.73 -14.38 2.21
C GLY A 36 4.75 -13.30 1.84
N THR A 37 4.88 -12.95 0.56
CA THR A 37 5.75 -11.87 0.09
C THR A 37 5.31 -10.52 0.66
N LYS A 38 6.28 -9.62 0.91
CA LYS A 38 5.99 -8.25 1.35
C LYS A 38 6.28 -7.26 0.23
N ILE A 39 5.30 -6.41 -0.07
CA ILE A 39 5.45 -5.29 -1.01
C ILE A 39 5.22 -3.97 -0.30
N GLU A 40 5.81 -2.90 -0.83
CA GLU A 40 5.56 -1.54 -0.37
C GLU A 40 4.81 -0.75 -1.44
N VAL A 41 3.65 -0.20 -1.07
CA VAL A 41 2.78 0.52 -2.01
C VAL A 41 2.56 1.95 -1.54
N LYS A 42 2.66 2.90 -2.48
CA LYS A 42 2.28 4.29 -2.24
C LYS A 42 0.76 4.39 -2.32
N VAL A 43 0.17 5.11 -1.38
CA VAL A 43 -1.27 5.37 -1.34
C VAL A 43 -1.56 6.85 -1.13
N ASP A 44 -2.77 7.27 -1.49
CA ASP A 44 -3.23 8.61 -1.18
C ASP A 44 -3.52 8.79 0.32
N ARG A 45 -3.84 10.03 0.70
CA ARG A 45 -4.08 10.41 2.10
C ARG A 45 -5.31 9.75 2.70
N ASP A 46 -6.36 9.58 1.92
CA ASP A 46 -7.67 9.16 2.41
C ASP A 46 -7.68 7.66 2.65
N LEU A 47 -7.10 6.89 1.72
CA LEU A 47 -6.86 5.46 1.95
C LEU A 47 -5.94 5.26 3.15
N TRP A 48 -4.84 6.00 3.25
CA TRP A 48 -3.90 5.89 4.38
C TRP A 48 -4.54 6.06 5.76
N LYS A 49 -5.45 7.02 5.87
CA LYS A 49 -6.14 7.34 7.12
C LYS A 49 -7.23 6.34 7.46
N SER A 50 -7.78 5.66 6.46
CA SER A 50 -8.94 4.78 6.62
C SER A 50 -8.59 3.31 6.85
N VAL A 51 -7.32 2.94 6.74
CA VAL A 51 -6.84 1.54 6.86
C VAL A 51 -5.91 1.40 8.04
N GLU A 52 -6.03 0.31 8.79
CA GLU A 52 -5.15 0.01 9.92
C GLU A 52 -4.30 -1.23 9.67
N VAL A 53 -3.24 -1.41 10.48
CA VAL A 53 -2.45 -2.63 10.45
C VAL A 53 -3.34 -3.81 10.83
N GLY A 54 -3.29 -4.88 10.05
CA GLY A 54 -4.17 -6.04 10.16
C GLY A 54 -5.32 -6.04 9.16
N GLU A 55 -5.63 -4.92 8.51
CA GLU A 55 -6.70 -4.86 7.50
C GLU A 55 -6.27 -5.42 6.15
N ARG A 56 -7.24 -5.98 5.41
CA ARG A 56 -7.03 -6.52 4.06
C ARG A 56 -7.24 -5.42 3.00
N LEU A 57 -6.34 -5.39 2.04
CA LEU A 57 -6.41 -4.55 0.86
C LEU A 57 -6.35 -5.39 -0.40
N VAL A 58 -7.04 -4.90 -1.42
CA VAL A 58 -7.04 -5.48 -2.76
C VAL A 58 -6.77 -4.36 -3.76
N LYS A 59 -5.91 -4.64 -4.74
CA LYS A 59 -5.68 -3.79 -5.89
C LYS A 59 -5.98 -4.60 -7.15
N GLN A 60 -6.84 -4.06 -8.01
CA GLN A 60 -7.03 -4.61 -9.35
C GLN A 60 -6.01 -4.02 -10.32
N GLU A 61 -5.79 -4.69 -11.44
CA GLU A 61 -4.92 -4.18 -12.49
C GLU A 61 -5.40 -2.81 -12.98
N GLY A 62 -4.48 -1.86 -13.14
CA GLY A 62 -4.79 -0.47 -13.52
C GLY A 62 -5.60 0.35 -12.50
N ALA A 63 -6.08 -0.24 -11.41
CA ALA A 63 -6.89 0.43 -10.39
C ALA A 63 -6.07 0.88 -9.17
N LYS A 64 -6.65 1.81 -8.39
CA LYS A 64 -6.11 2.17 -7.08
C LYS A 64 -6.41 1.05 -6.05
N PRO A 65 -5.54 0.85 -5.06
CA PRO A 65 -5.84 -0.06 -3.95
C PRO A 65 -7.09 0.38 -3.19
N ARG A 66 -7.84 -0.58 -2.67
CA ARG A 66 -9.03 -0.37 -1.83
C ARG A 66 -9.12 -1.43 -0.75
N ARG A 67 -9.92 -1.15 0.29
CA ARG A 67 -10.34 -2.16 1.27
C ARG A 67 -11.12 -3.25 0.53
N GLY A 68 -10.88 -4.50 0.89
CA GLY A 68 -11.55 -5.67 0.29
C GLY A 68 -11.71 -6.80 1.27
#